data_AF-A0A090VW95-F1
#
_entry.id   AF-A0A090VW95-F1
#
_cell.length_a   1.000
_cell.length_b   1.000
_cell.length_c   1.000
_cell.angle_alpha   90.00
_cell.angle_beta   90.00
_cell.angle_gamma   90.00
#
_symmetry.space_group_name_H-M   'P 1'
#
loop_
_entity.id
_entity.type
_entity.pdbx_description
1 polymer ?
#
loop_
_entity_poly.entity_id
_entity_poly.type
_entity_poly.pdbx_seq_one_letter_code
_entity_poly.pdbx_strand_id
1 'polypeptide(L)'
;MQVLNWVDWLVLAITLIAIVTYGTWQTRGSKNVKDYLRGGNTSKWWTIGLSVMATQASAITFLSTPGQAFTDGMGFVQFYFGLPIAMIVICMVFIPLYHRLKVYTAYEFLENRFDLKTRTLAAILFLIQRGLAAGITIFAPAIILSVVLGWDLLT
;
A
#
# COMPACT_ATOMS: atom_id res chain seq x y z
N MET A 1 0.91 3.01 -33.25
CA MET A 1 0.59 2.61 -31.87
C MET A 1 -0.30 1.40 -31.96
N GLN A 2 0.19 0.25 -31.51
CA GLN A 2 -0.57 -0.99 -31.61
C GLN A 2 -1.53 -1.04 -30.42
N VAL A 3 -2.81 -0.87 -30.70
CA VAL A 3 -3.90 -1.00 -29.73
C VAL A 3 -3.91 -2.44 -29.20
N LEU A 4 -4.28 -2.65 -27.92
CA LEU A 4 -4.33 -3.97 -27.27
C LEU A 4 -4.87 -5.06 -28.19
N ASN A 5 -4.21 -6.21 -28.21
CA ASN A 5 -4.73 -7.39 -28.87
C ASN A 5 -5.91 -7.97 -28.06
N TRP A 6 -6.77 -8.77 -28.68
CA TRP A 6 -7.92 -9.37 -28.02
C TRP A 6 -7.50 -10.27 -26.82
N VAL A 7 -6.30 -10.86 -26.90
CA VAL A 7 -5.69 -11.64 -25.82
C VAL A 7 -5.39 -10.76 -24.61
N ASP A 8 -4.86 -9.56 -24.82
CA ASP A 8 -4.52 -8.63 -23.73
C ASP A 8 -5.80 -8.17 -23.01
N TRP A 9 -6.87 -7.91 -23.77
CA TRP A 9 -8.19 -7.60 -23.23
C TRP A 9 -8.76 -8.74 -22.39
N LEU A 10 -8.62 -9.98 -22.87
CA LEU A 10 -9.09 -11.16 -22.15
C LEU A 10 -8.34 -11.33 -20.82
N VAL A 11 -7.01 -11.19 -20.83
CA VAL A 11 -6.19 -11.27 -19.61
C VAL A 11 -6.56 -10.17 -18.61
N LEU A 12 -6.74 -8.94 -19.09
CA LEU A 12 -7.13 -7.80 -18.26
C LEU A 12 -8.50 -8.03 -17.60
N ALA A 13 -9.50 -8.43 -18.40
CA ALA A 13 -10.86 -8.70 -17.91
C ALA A 13 -10.88 -9.83 -16.87
N ILE A 14 -10.21 -10.95 -17.15
CA ILE A 14 -10.12 -12.08 -16.21
C ILE A 14 -9.44 -11.66 -14.91
N THR A 15 -8.35 -10.90 -14.98
CA THR A 15 -7.61 -10.45 -13.80
C THR A 15 -8.48 -9.54 -12.91
N LEU A 16 -9.18 -8.57 -13.51
CA LEU A 16 -10.09 -7.69 -12.76
C LEU A 16 -11.24 -8.47 -12.12
N ILE A 17 -11.90 -9.36 -12.88
CA ILE A 17 -12.99 -10.18 -12.36
C ILE A 17 -12.50 -11.08 -11.22
N ALA A 18 -11.32 -11.70 -11.35
CA ALA A 18 -10.74 -12.54 -10.31
C ALA A 18 -10.49 -11.74 -9.02
N ILE A 19 -9.91 -10.55 -9.13
CA ILE A 19 -9.64 -9.66 -7.97
C ILE A 19 -10.94 -9.27 -7.27
N VAL A 20 -11.95 -8.82 -8.03
CA VAL A 20 -13.25 -8.40 -7.47
C VAL A 20 -13.98 -9.57 -6.84
N THR A 21 -14.02 -10.72 -7.51
CA THR A 21 -14.70 -11.93 -7.01
C THR A 21 -14.03 -12.45 -5.75
N TYR A 22 -12.70 -12.54 -5.74
CA TYR A 22 -11.95 -12.97 -4.57
C TYR A 22 -12.10 -11.99 -3.40
N GLY A 23 -11.96 -10.68 -3.66
CA GLY A 23 -12.10 -9.65 -2.63
C GLY A 23 -13.49 -9.62 -2.00
N THR A 24 -14.55 -9.72 -2.82
CA THR A 24 -15.94 -9.75 -2.32
C THR A 24 -16.24 -11.04 -1.56
N TRP A 25 -15.74 -12.19 -2.01
CA TRP A 25 -15.89 -13.46 -1.31
C TRP A 25 -15.19 -13.45 0.05
N GLN A 26 -13.97 -12.92 0.13
CA GLN A 26 -13.19 -12.85 1.37
C GLN A 26 -13.81 -11.86 2.38
N THR A 27 -14.43 -10.78 1.91
CA THR A 27 -15.00 -9.72 2.77
C THR A 27 -16.38 -10.09 3.34
N ARG A 28 -17.10 -11.05 2.71
CA ARG A 28 -18.45 -11.48 3.11
C ARG A 28 -18.57 -12.04 4.53
N GLY A 29 -17.47 -12.43 5.17
CA GLY A 29 -17.47 -13.00 6.54
C GLY A 29 -17.23 -12.00 7.68
N SER A 30 -16.84 -10.75 7.40
CA SER A 30 -16.36 -9.83 8.44
C SER A 30 -17.51 -9.07 9.11
N LYS A 31 -17.98 -9.57 10.27
CA LYS A 31 -19.10 -9.00 11.01
C LYS A 31 -18.71 -7.94 12.06
N ASN A 32 -17.41 -7.75 12.33
CA ASN A 32 -16.94 -6.89 13.41
C ASN A 32 -15.70 -6.06 13.01
N VAL A 33 -15.65 -4.77 13.36
CA VAL A 33 -14.54 -3.86 13.00
C VAL A 33 -13.21 -4.36 13.57
N LYS A 34 -13.24 -4.99 14.76
CA LYS A 34 -12.06 -5.63 15.35
C LYS A 34 -11.54 -6.81 14.52
N ASP A 35 -12.43 -7.64 13.97
CA ASP A 35 -12.05 -8.75 13.12
C ASP A 35 -11.53 -8.27 11.77
N TYR A 36 -12.11 -7.18 11.24
CA TYR A 36 -11.65 -6.53 10.03
C TYR A 36 -10.25 -5.92 10.17
N LEU A 37 -9.97 -5.22 11.28
CA LEU A 37 -8.68 -4.56 11.51
C LEU A 37 -7.59 -5.52 12.01
N ARG A 38 -7.92 -6.58 12.76
CA ARG A 38 -6.94 -7.55 13.27
C ARG A 38 -6.83 -8.83 12.45
N GLY A 39 -7.69 -9.05 11.47
CA GLY A 39 -7.76 -10.32 10.73
C GLY A 39 -7.97 -11.53 11.64
N GLY A 40 -8.74 -11.37 12.72
CA GLY A 40 -9.01 -12.42 13.72
C GLY A 40 -7.79 -12.88 14.54
N ASN A 41 -6.62 -12.21 14.42
CA ASN A 41 -5.37 -12.60 15.09
C ASN A 41 -4.84 -14.01 14.73
N THR A 42 -5.35 -14.61 13.65
CA THR A 42 -4.98 -15.97 13.18
C THR A 42 -4.07 -15.94 11.94
N SER A 43 -3.77 -14.75 11.41
CA SER A 43 -2.90 -14.57 10.25
C SER A 43 -1.50 -15.09 10.54
N LYS A 44 -1.02 -16.02 9.70
CA LYS A 44 0.34 -16.57 9.80
C LYS A 44 1.36 -15.48 9.47
N TRP A 45 2.56 -15.56 10.06
CA TRP A 45 3.61 -14.55 9.90
C TRP A 45 4.02 -14.31 8.44
N TRP A 46 4.05 -15.35 7.60
CA TRP A 46 4.34 -15.23 6.16
C TRP A 46 3.25 -14.46 5.41
N THR A 47 1.98 -14.63 5.79
CA THR A 47 0.86 -13.87 5.21
C THR A 47 0.96 -12.39 5.56
N ILE A 48 1.34 -12.08 6.82
CA ILE A 48 1.60 -10.69 7.26
C ILE A 48 2.78 -10.12 6.48
N GLY A 49 3.89 -10.86 6.36
CA GLY A 49 5.06 -10.44 5.59
C GLY A 49 4.73 -10.13 4.12
N LEU A 50 3.99 -11.02 3.46
CA LEU A 50 3.53 -10.81 2.08
C LEU A 50 2.62 -9.59 1.95
N SER A 51 1.71 -9.38 2.91
CA SER A 51 0.82 -8.20 2.90
C SER A 51 1.60 -6.89 3.06
N VAL A 52 2.62 -6.87 3.92
CA VAL A 52 3.47 -5.69 4.11
C VAL A 52 4.31 -5.42 2.86
N MET A 53 4.87 -6.47 2.23
CA MET A 53 5.58 -6.33 0.96
C MET A 53 4.65 -5.82 -0.16
N ALA A 54 3.45 -6.38 -0.26
CA ALA A 54 2.45 -5.96 -1.24
C ALA A 54 2.02 -4.49 -1.03
N THR A 55 1.97 -4.02 0.22
CA THR A 55 1.63 -2.62 0.55
C THR A 55 2.74 -1.65 0.15
N GLN A 56 4.01 -2.09 0.18
CA GLN A 56 5.17 -1.30 -0.22
C GLN A 56 5.30 -1.22 -1.75
N ALA A 57 4.86 -2.26 -2.46
CA ALA A 57 4.89 -2.30 -3.92
C ALA A 57 3.78 -1.41 -4.50
N SER A 58 4.15 -0.41 -5.29
CA SER A 58 3.20 0.47 -5.98
C SER A 58 3.50 0.54 -7.47
N ALA A 59 2.48 0.85 -8.28
CA ALA A 59 2.66 1.09 -9.72
C ALA A 59 3.67 2.22 -9.98
N ILE A 60 3.72 3.23 -9.11
CA ILE A 60 4.73 4.30 -9.14
C ILE A 60 6.13 3.71 -9.03
N THR A 61 6.37 2.80 -8.09
CA THR A 61 7.68 2.20 -7.89
C THR A 61 8.15 1.47 -9.15
N PHE A 62 7.29 0.67 -9.76
CA PHE A 62 7.62 -0.10 -10.97
C PHE A 62 7.88 0.79 -12.21
N LEU A 63 7.26 1.96 -12.29
CA LEU A 63 7.49 2.91 -13.39
C LEU A 63 8.67 3.84 -13.12
N SER A 64 8.68 4.48 -11.95
CA SER A 64 9.63 5.54 -11.58
C SER A 64 11.02 4.99 -11.37
N THR A 65 11.16 3.76 -10.86
CA THR A 65 12.47 3.21 -10.52
C THR A 65 13.31 2.88 -11.76
N PRO A 66 12.80 2.18 -12.78
CA PRO A 66 13.50 2.04 -14.06
C PRO A 66 13.69 3.36 -14.79
N GLY A 67 12.69 4.26 -14.75
CA GLY A 67 12.79 5.60 -15.34
C GLY A 67 13.96 6.40 -14.75
N GLN A 68 14.06 6.43 -13.43
CA GLN A 68 15.17 7.07 -12.72
C GLN A 68 16.50 6.34 -12.97
N ALA A 69 16.50 5.01 -13.03
CA ALA A 69 17.69 4.24 -13.36
C ALA A 69 18.24 4.59 -14.75
N PHE A 70 17.35 4.87 -15.71
CA PHE A 70 17.70 5.24 -17.06
C PHE A 70 18.26 6.68 -17.16
N THR A 71 17.71 7.63 -16.41
CA THR A 71 18.16 9.04 -16.46
C THR A 71 19.37 9.32 -15.56
N ASP A 72 19.33 8.81 -14.32
CA ASP A 72 20.23 9.22 -13.24
C ASP A 72 21.13 8.06 -12.75
N GLY A 73 20.91 6.85 -13.27
CA GLY A 73 21.60 5.63 -12.85
C GLY A 73 21.01 4.96 -11.61
N MET A 74 21.65 3.88 -11.14
CA MET A 74 21.14 3.06 -10.03
C MET A 74 21.48 3.61 -8.63
N GLY A 75 21.77 4.91 -8.50
CA GLY A 75 22.10 5.54 -7.23
C GLY A 75 20.97 5.45 -6.19
N PHE A 76 19.71 5.36 -6.62
CA PHE A 76 18.55 5.20 -5.74
C PHE A 76 18.59 3.89 -4.92
N VAL A 77 19.31 2.85 -5.38
CA VAL A 77 19.36 1.53 -4.72
C VAL A 77 19.91 1.65 -3.31
N GLN A 78 20.77 2.64 -3.04
CA GLN A 78 21.32 2.88 -1.71
C GLN A 78 20.22 3.12 -0.65
N PHE A 79 19.11 3.76 -1.03
CA PHE A 79 17.98 4.02 -0.15
C PHE A 79 17.27 2.72 0.25
N TYR A 80 17.25 1.73 -0.65
CA TYR A 80 16.62 0.44 -0.39
C TYR A 80 17.38 -0.39 0.64
N PHE A 81 18.68 -0.17 0.86
CA PHE A 81 19.40 -0.84 1.95
C PHE A 81 18.99 -0.34 3.35
N GLY A 82 18.48 0.89 3.46
CA GLY A 82 17.95 1.42 4.71
C GLY A 82 16.64 0.75 5.15
N LEU A 83 15.83 0.27 4.19
CA LEU A 83 14.51 -0.30 4.47
C LEU A 83 14.56 -1.60 5.30
N PRO A 84 15.41 -2.60 5.00
CA PRO A 84 15.58 -3.78 5.85
C PRO A 84 16.01 -3.43 7.28
N ILE A 85 16.93 -2.48 7.42
CA ILE A 85 17.44 -2.06 8.73
C ILE A 85 16.32 -1.39 9.54
N ALA A 86 15.57 -0.47 8.92
CA ALA A 86 14.42 0.15 9.54
C ALA A 86 13.36 -0.90 9.95
N MET A 87 13.12 -1.91 9.11
CA MET A 87 12.19 -3.00 9.41
C MET A 87 12.62 -3.80 10.65
N ILE A 88 13.92 -4.14 10.75
CA ILE A 88 14.47 -4.83 11.91
C ILE A 88 14.23 -4.02 13.20
N VAL A 89 14.48 -2.70 13.16
CA VAL A 89 14.24 -1.80 14.30
C VAL A 89 12.75 -1.74 14.67
N ILE A 90 11.87 -1.62 13.67
CA ILE A 90 10.42 -1.62 13.89
C ILE A 90 9.97 -2.92 14.57
N CYS A 91 10.43 -4.07 14.06
CA CYS A 91 10.08 -5.38 14.59
C CYS A 91 10.60 -5.61 16.02
N MET A 92 11.80 -5.14 16.35
CA MET A 92 12.40 -5.36 17.68
C MET A 92 11.93 -4.34 18.73
N VAL A 93 11.63 -3.10 18.34
CA VAL A 93 11.37 -2.01 19.29
C VAL A 93 9.89 -1.64 19.32
N PHE A 94 9.31 -1.34 18.16
CA PHE A 94 7.97 -0.76 18.09
C PHE A 94 6.86 -1.80 18.17
N ILE A 95 7.01 -2.96 17.52
CA ILE A 95 5.99 -4.03 17.59
C ILE A 95 5.78 -4.51 19.04
N PRO A 96 6.82 -4.83 19.83
CA PRO A 96 6.63 -5.25 21.22
C PRO A 96 6.04 -4.15 22.10
N LEU A 97 6.41 -2.90 21.86
CA LEU A 97 5.89 -1.74 22.58
C LEU A 97 4.38 -1.57 22.33
N TYR A 98 3.95 -1.58 21.07
CA TYR A 98 2.53 -1.47 20.71
C TYR A 98 1.70 -2.64 21.24
N HIS A 99 2.27 -3.86 21.21
CA HIS A 99 1.61 -5.03 21.77
C HIS A 99 1.41 -4.91 23.30
N ARG A 100 2.42 -4.42 24.03
CA ARG A 100 2.32 -4.20 25.50
C ARG A 100 1.28 -3.15 25.86
N LEU A 101 1.21 -2.06 25.09
CA LEU A 101 0.28 -0.94 25.33
C LEU A 101 -1.15 -1.22 24.83
N LYS A 102 -1.38 -2.36 24.18
CA LYS A 102 -2.68 -2.79 23.61
C LYS A 102 -3.33 -1.74 22.69
N VAL A 103 -2.51 -0.87 22.10
CA VAL A 103 -2.95 0.16 21.15
C VAL A 103 -3.26 -0.48 19.80
N TYR A 104 -4.32 -0.02 19.15
CA TYR A 104 -4.74 -0.49 17.83
C TYR A 104 -4.10 0.31 16.71
N THR A 105 -3.77 1.57 16.97
CA THR A 105 -3.13 2.47 16.01
C THR A 105 -1.85 3.05 16.58
N ALA A 106 -0.87 3.35 15.72
CA ALA A 106 0.35 4.04 16.12
C ALA A 106 0.06 5.44 16.71
N TYR A 107 -1.10 6.05 16.39
CA TYR A 107 -1.49 7.36 16.92
C TYR A 107 -2.07 7.28 18.33
N GLU A 108 -2.71 6.17 18.69
CA GLU A 108 -3.20 5.93 20.06
C GLU A 108 -2.05 5.85 21.06
N PHE A 109 -0.85 5.44 20.61
CA PHE A 109 0.38 5.60 21.38
C PHE A 109 0.68 7.07 21.72
N LEU A 110 0.45 8.00 20.78
CA LEU A 110 0.69 9.42 21.01
C LEU A 110 -0.27 10.03 22.04
N GLU A 111 -1.51 9.56 22.09
CA GLU A 111 -2.47 9.98 23.12
C GLU A 111 -2.03 9.54 24.51
N ASN A 112 -1.60 8.29 24.65
CA ASN A 112 -1.09 7.78 25.92
C ASN A 112 0.19 8.49 26.38
N ARG A 113 1.00 9.02 25.45
CA ARG A 113 2.28 9.66 25.75
C ARG A 113 2.19 11.18 25.94
N PHE A 114 1.28 11.83 25.22
CA PHE A 114 1.11 13.29 25.18
C PHE A 114 -0.32 13.65 25.55
N ASP A 115 -1.24 13.68 24.57
CA ASP A 115 -2.61 14.13 24.73
C ASP A 115 -3.45 13.86 23.47
N LEU A 116 -4.78 14.02 23.60
CA LEU A 116 -5.75 13.79 22.53
C LEU A 116 -5.57 14.73 21.33
N LYS A 117 -5.10 15.97 21.53
CA LYS A 117 -4.93 16.93 20.42
C LYS A 117 -3.76 16.49 19.54
N THR A 118 -2.68 16.02 20.15
CA THR A 118 -1.52 15.45 19.44
C THR A 118 -1.90 14.23 18.61
N ARG A 119 -2.70 13.30 19.17
CA ARG A 119 -3.23 12.15 18.39
C ARG A 119 -4.04 12.61 17.18
N THR A 120 -4.96 13.54 17.40
CA THR A 120 -5.90 13.98 16.37
C THR A 120 -5.18 14.71 15.24
N LEU A 121 -4.23 15.59 15.57
CA LEU A 121 -3.40 16.28 14.59
C LEU A 121 -2.58 15.29 13.74
N ALA A 122 -1.89 14.34 14.39
CA ALA A 122 -1.08 13.35 13.68
C ALA A 122 -1.93 12.44 12.78
N ALA A 123 -3.11 12.04 13.24
CA ALA A 123 -4.05 11.24 12.45
C ALA A 123 -4.59 12.01 11.24
N ILE A 124 -4.91 13.30 11.39
CA ILE A 124 -5.36 14.16 10.28
C ILE A 124 -4.24 14.33 9.25
N LEU A 125 -3.02 14.68 9.69
CA LEU A 125 -1.88 14.85 8.80
C LEU A 125 -1.58 13.56 8.03
N PHE A 126 -1.64 12.41 8.72
CA PHE A 126 -1.51 11.12 8.06
C PHE A 126 -2.60 10.88 7.03
N LEU A 127 -3.86 11.14 7.37
CA LEU A 127 -4.97 10.90 6.45
C LEU A 127 -4.88 11.78 5.19
N ILE A 128 -4.48 13.05 5.35
CA ILE A 128 -4.21 13.96 4.22
C ILE A 128 -3.07 13.42 3.36
N GLN A 129 -1.93 13.08 3.97
CA GLN A 129 -0.78 12.51 3.24
C GLN A 129 -1.17 11.22 2.52
N ARG A 130 -1.92 10.32 3.17
CA ARG A 130 -2.39 9.07 2.58
C ARG A 130 -3.38 9.30 1.44
N GLY A 131 -4.28 10.27 1.58
CA GLY A 131 -5.23 10.64 0.53
C GLY A 131 -4.51 11.15 -0.72
N LEU A 132 -3.55 12.08 -0.54
CA LEU A 132 -2.73 12.59 -1.63
C LEU A 132 -1.90 11.47 -2.29
N ALA A 133 -1.24 10.64 -1.48
CA ALA A 133 -0.46 9.51 -1.99
C ALA A 133 -1.32 8.50 -2.76
N ALA A 134 -2.55 8.22 -2.30
CA ALA A 134 -3.49 7.35 -3.00
C ALA A 134 -3.88 7.93 -4.37
N GLY A 135 -4.14 9.24 -4.45
CA GLY A 135 -4.40 9.93 -5.73
C GLY A 135 -3.26 9.76 -6.73
N ILE A 136 -2.01 10.01 -6.31
CA ILE A 136 -0.82 9.82 -7.16
C ILE A 136 -0.66 8.34 -7.56
N THR A 137 -0.96 7.42 -6.65
CA THR A 137 -0.87 5.98 -6.89
C THR A 137 -1.86 5.51 -7.95
N ILE A 138 -3.05 6.11 -8.03
CA ILE A 138 -4.04 5.83 -9.07
C ILE A 138 -3.66 6.52 -10.40
N PHE A 139 -3.08 7.71 -10.34
CA PHE A 139 -2.69 8.48 -11.52
C PHE A 139 -1.57 7.82 -12.33
N ALA A 140 -0.57 7.24 -11.67
CA ALA A 140 0.55 6.58 -12.34
C ALA A 140 0.15 5.46 -13.33
N PRO A 141 -0.67 4.44 -12.95
CA PRO A 141 -1.16 3.44 -13.89
C PRO A 141 -2.17 4.01 -14.89
N ALA A 142 -2.90 5.09 -14.55
CA ALA A 142 -3.78 5.76 -15.50
C ALA A 142 -3.00 6.35 -16.68
N ILE A 143 -1.78 6.87 -16.47
CA ILE A 143 -0.89 7.35 -17.55
C ILE A 143 -0.52 6.21 -18.49
N ILE A 144 -0.18 5.04 -17.94
CA ILE A 144 0.11 3.88 -18.80
C ILE A 144 -1.13 3.50 -19.60
N LEU A 145 -2.28 3.38 -18.94
CA LEU A 145 -3.52 2.98 -19.58
C LEU A 145 -3.94 3.97 -20.68
N SER A 146 -3.75 5.28 -20.47
CA SER A 146 -4.06 6.30 -21.47
C SER A 146 -3.20 6.13 -22.73
N VAL A 147 -1.89 5.90 -22.56
CA VAL A 147 -0.94 5.66 -23.67
C VAL A 147 -1.26 4.36 -24.40
N VAL A 148 -1.65 3.32 -23.66
CA VAL A 148 -1.88 1.98 -24.18
C VAL A 148 -3.25 1.84 -24.87
N LEU A 149 -4.28 2.48 -24.32
CA LEU A 149 -5.64 2.49 -24.86
C LEU A 149 -5.85 3.60 -25.90
N GLY A 150 -4.94 4.57 -25.97
CA GLY A 150 -5.09 5.75 -26.82
C GLY A 150 -6.19 6.70 -26.34
N TRP A 151 -6.54 6.64 -25.05
CA TRP A 151 -7.51 7.54 -24.43
C TRP A 151 -6.78 8.75 -23.87
N ASP A 152 -7.38 9.93 -24.01
CA ASP A 152 -6.87 11.10 -23.31
C ASP A 152 -7.13 10.98 -21.81
N LEU A 153 -6.16 11.43 -21.02
CA LEU A 153 -6.22 11.35 -19.57
C LEU A 153 -6.95 12.56 -18.96
N LEU A 154 -7.09 13.64 -19.74
CA LEU A 154 -7.60 14.94 -19.32
C LEU A 154 -8.93 15.33 -19.97
N THR A 155 -9.45 14.52 -20.89
CA THR A 155 -10.72 14.73 -21.62
C THR A 155 -11.44 13.40 -21.78
#